data_AF-A0A5C9BKN7-F1
#
_entry.id   AF-A0A5C9BKN7-F1
#
_cell.length_a   1.000
_cell.length_b   1.000
_cell.length_c   1.000
_cell.angle_alpha   90.00
_cell.angle_beta   90.00
_cell.angle_gamma   90.00
#
_symmetry.space_group_name_H-M   'P 1'
#
loop_
_entity.id
_entity.type
_entity.pdbx_description
1 polymer ?
#
loop_
_entity_poly.entity_id
_entity_poly.type
_entity_poly.pdbx_seq_one_letter_code
_entity_poly.pdbx_strand_id
1 'polypeptide(L)'
;MGGNSSYAYSINGASQVAGWSQIAGGALRATLWDGGAAIDLNSFLDPATVGAGWVLQYAYDINDSGWIVGAARNNLSGRTHAYLLSTPTPAVPEPETWAMLLAGLGWLGVAGRRRNRAGGQAA
;
A
#
# COMPACT_ATOMS: atom_id res chain seq x y z
N MET A 1 2.18 14.49 -5.81
CA MET A 1 2.92 14.98 -7.01
C MET A 1 2.37 16.34 -7.45
N GLY A 2 3.11 17.11 -8.25
CA GLY A 2 2.57 18.37 -8.81
C GLY A 2 3.59 19.35 -9.42
N GLY A 3 4.84 18.93 -9.63
CA GLY A 3 5.86 19.73 -10.34
C GLY A 3 6.10 19.26 -11.78
N ASN A 4 7.13 19.81 -12.43
CA ASN A 4 7.37 19.64 -13.87
C ASN A 4 8.37 18.53 -14.21
N SER A 5 8.89 17.80 -13.22
CA SER A 5 9.88 16.75 -13.45
C SER A 5 9.66 15.54 -12.55
N SER A 6 9.94 14.38 -13.12
CA SER A 6 9.96 13.09 -12.44
C SER A 6 10.96 12.17 -13.15
N TYR A 7 11.38 11.12 -12.45
CA TYR A 7 12.24 10.08 -13.02
C TYR A 7 11.90 8.73 -12.40
N ALA A 8 11.81 7.70 -13.24
CA ALA A 8 11.61 6.31 -12.85
C ALA A 8 12.97 5.58 -12.81
N TYR A 9 13.30 4.94 -11.69
CA TYR A 9 14.57 4.23 -11.52
C TYR A 9 14.43 2.71 -11.61
N SER A 10 13.36 2.13 -11.06
CA SER A 10 13.19 0.68 -10.99
C SER A 10 11.72 0.28 -11.08
N ILE A 11 11.46 -0.97 -11.43
CA ILE A 11 10.13 -1.58 -11.52
C ILE A 11 10.19 -3.03 -11.02
N ASN A 12 9.20 -3.46 -10.24
CA ASN A 12 9.10 -4.86 -9.76
C ASN A 12 8.09 -5.70 -10.57
N GLY A 13 8.00 -6.98 -10.27
CA GLY A 13 7.08 -7.92 -10.92
C GLY A 13 5.58 -7.61 -10.74
N ALA A 14 5.22 -6.75 -9.78
CA ALA A 14 3.86 -6.25 -9.60
C ALA A 14 3.55 -5.02 -10.46
N SER A 15 4.45 -4.64 -11.38
CA SER A 15 4.37 -3.43 -12.21
C SER A 15 4.38 -2.12 -11.40
N GLN A 16 4.93 -2.15 -10.18
CA GLN A 16 5.11 -0.96 -9.37
C GLN A 16 6.45 -0.31 -9.71
N VAL A 17 6.45 0.99 -9.97
CA VAL A 17 7.64 1.76 -10.37
C VAL A 17 8.12 2.60 -9.19
N ALA A 18 9.40 2.53 -8.86
CA ALA A 18 10.05 3.38 -7.88
C ALA A 18 10.88 4.48 -8.54
N GLY A 19 10.87 5.68 -7.94
CA GLY A 19 11.67 6.80 -8.42
C GLY A 19 11.46 8.06 -7.60
N TRP A 20 11.45 9.21 -8.28
CA TRP A 20 11.16 10.49 -7.65
C TRP A 20 10.31 11.39 -8.52
N SER A 21 9.64 12.34 -7.86
CA SER A 21 8.92 13.40 -8.54
C SER A 21 9.01 14.72 -7.81
N GLN A 22 8.81 15.80 -8.54
CA GLN A 22 8.61 17.11 -7.95
C GLN A 22 7.17 17.27 -7.47
N ILE A 23 7.02 17.89 -6.30
CA ILE A 23 5.76 18.53 -5.91
C ILE A 23 5.71 19.96 -6.44
N ALA A 24 4.55 20.60 -6.32
CA ALA A 24 4.42 22.03 -6.55
C ALA A 24 5.47 22.78 -5.69
N GLY A 25 6.27 23.65 -6.32
CA GLY A 25 7.42 24.30 -5.68
C GLY A 25 8.78 23.60 -5.90
N GLY A 26 8.83 22.51 -6.68
CA GLY A 26 10.08 21.92 -7.17
C GLY A 26 10.81 21.00 -6.18
N ALA A 27 10.31 20.83 -4.96
CA ALA A 27 10.89 19.90 -3.99
C ALA A 27 10.71 18.44 -4.45
N LEU A 28 11.77 17.64 -4.29
CA LEU A 28 11.78 16.22 -4.66
C LEU A 28 11.12 15.35 -3.59
N ARG A 29 10.34 14.37 -4.04
CA ARG A 29 9.71 13.34 -3.22
C ARG A 29 9.99 11.97 -3.80
N ALA A 30 10.44 11.05 -2.95
CA ALA A 30 10.49 9.63 -3.30
C ALA A 30 9.05 9.19 -3.63
N THR A 31 8.86 8.62 -4.81
CA THR A 31 7.53 8.33 -5.36
C THR A 31 7.46 6.88 -5.78
N LEU A 32 6.35 6.24 -5.44
CA LEU A 32 5.95 4.93 -5.97
C LEU A 32 4.78 5.15 -6.93
N TRP A 33 4.87 4.61 -8.14
CA TRP A 33 3.75 4.55 -9.05
C TRP A 33 3.17 3.13 -9.06
N ASP A 34 1.89 3.01 -8.79
CA ASP A 34 1.15 1.75 -8.72
C ASP A 34 -0.25 1.94 -9.31
N GLY A 35 -0.62 1.13 -10.31
CA GLY A 35 -1.95 1.17 -10.91
C GLY A 35 -2.39 2.54 -11.45
N GLY A 36 -1.46 3.37 -11.92
CA GLY A 36 -1.71 4.74 -12.40
C GLY A 36 -1.79 5.80 -11.30
N ALA A 37 -1.77 5.41 -10.03
CA ALA A 37 -1.63 6.31 -8.90
C ALA A 37 -0.15 6.58 -8.62
N ALA A 38 0.14 7.79 -8.14
CA ALA A 38 1.46 8.14 -7.68
C ALA A 38 1.45 8.52 -6.21
N ILE A 39 2.19 7.76 -5.43
CA ILE A 39 2.18 7.75 -3.98
C ILE A 39 3.47 8.40 -3.51
N ASP A 40 3.34 9.51 -2.77
CA ASP A 40 4.48 10.11 -2.08
C ASP A 40 4.86 9.21 -0.90
N LEU A 41 6.04 8.60 -0.96
CA LEU A 41 6.49 7.65 0.06
C LEU A 41 6.72 8.29 1.43
N ASN A 42 6.79 9.63 1.50
CA ASN A 42 6.83 10.34 2.78
C ASN A 42 5.53 10.17 3.59
N SER A 43 4.41 9.77 2.97
CA SER A 43 3.16 9.49 3.69
C SER A 43 3.27 8.28 4.64
N PHE A 44 4.28 7.43 4.46
CA PHE A 44 4.53 6.26 5.30
C PHE A 44 5.51 6.54 6.46
N LEU A 45 6.08 7.75 6.54
CA LEU A 45 6.95 8.11 7.65
C LEU A 45 6.14 8.37 8.92
N ASP A 46 6.62 7.85 10.04
CA ASP A 46 6.02 8.15 11.34
C ASP A 46 6.25 9.62 11.74
N PRO A 47 5.40 10.17 12.63
CA PRO A 47 5.52 11.58 13.04
C PRO A 47 6.87 11.94 13.68
N ALA A 48 7.55 11.02 14.35
CA ALA A 48 8.84 11.30 14.98
C ALA A 48 9.94 11.44 13.92
N THR A 49 9.94 10.57 12.90
CA THR A 49 10.87 10.68 11.76
C THR A 49 10.66 11.98 10.98
N VAL A 50 9.40 12.36 10.74
CA VAL A 50 9.05 13.64 10.10
C VAL A 50 9.49 14.82 10.98
N GLY A 51 9.20 14.78 12.28
CA GLY A 51 9.58 15.82 13.25
C GLY A 51 11.09 15.99 13.41
N ALA A 52 11.85 14.91 13.24
CA ALA A 52 13.31 14.94 13.18
C ALA A 52 13.85 15.54 11.86
N GLY A 53 12.99 15.90 10.92
CA GLY A 53 13.32 16.62 9.69
C GLY A 53 13.68 15.74 8.50
N TRP A 54 13.45 14.42 8.57
CA TRP A 54 13.74 13.51 7.46
C TRP A 54 12.68 13.57 6.38
N VAL A 55 13.15 13.58 5.13
CA VAL A 55 12.31 13.54 3.92
C VAL A 55 12.92 12.53 2.94
N LEU A 56 12.12 11.56 2.50
CA LEU A 56 12.49 10.63 1.43
C LEU A 56 12.47 11.40 0.10
N GLN A 57 13.63 11.53 -0.55
CA GLN A 57 13.75 12.29 -1.82
C GLN A 57 13.83 11.38 -3.04
N TYR A 58 14.48 10.23 -2.91
CA TYR A 58 14.71 9.29 -4.01
C TYR A 58 14.38 7.87 -3.57
N ALA A 59 13.61 7.14 -4.37
CA ALA A 59 13.46 5.69 -4.29
C ALA A 59 14.24 5.07 -5.44
N TYR A 60 15.42 4.51 -5.16
CA TYR A 60 16.35 4.04 -6.20
C TYR A 60 16.00 2.65 -6.72
N ASP A 61 15.48 1.78 -5.85
CA ASP A 61 15.16 0.41 -6.23
C ASP A 61 13.96 -0.13 -5.45
N ILE A 62 13.29 -1.12 -6.04
CA ILE A 62 12.15 -1.83 -5.48
C ILE A 62 12.26 -3.32 -5.81
N ASN A 63 12.00 -4.19 -4.84
CA ASN A 63 11.93 -5.64 -5.08
C ASN A 63 10.48 -6.14 -5.20
N ASP A 64 10.32 -7.42 -5.54
CA ASP A 64 9.00 -8.07 -5.70
C ASP A 64 8.20 -8.17 -4.39
N SER A 65 8.84 -7.96 -3.24
CA SER A 65 8.16 -7.87 -1.94
C SER A 65 7.68 -6.46 -1.61
N GLY A 66 7.85 -5.49 -2.52
CA GLY A 66 7.49 -4.08 -2.31
C GLY A 66 8.43 -3.36 -1.35
N TRP A 67 9.64 -3.90 -1.10
CA TRP A 67 10.65 -3.19 -0.34
C TRP A 67 11.35 -2.19 -1.24
N ILE A 68 11.48 -0.96 -0.75
CA ILE A 68 12.03 0.17 -1.48
C ILE A 68 13.27 0.66 -0.74
N VAL A 69 14.37 0.80 -1.47
CA VAL A 69 15.58 1.46 -0.96
C VAL A 69 15.79 2.79 -1.64
N GLY A 70 16.42 3.73 -0.94
CA GLY A 70 16.53 5.08 -1.43
C GLY A 70 17.39 5.99 -0.57
N ALA A 71 17.35 7.29 -0.87
CA ALA A 71 18.01 8.33 -0.10
C ALA A 71 17.01 9.30 0.53
N ALA A 72 17.15 9.49 1.84
CA ALA A 72 16.44 10.47 2.63
C ALA A 72 17.37 11.63 2.95
N ARG A 73 16.85 12.86 2.88
CA ARG A 73 17.55 14.07 3.29
C ARG A 73 16.94 14.58 4.57
N ASN A 74 17.78 14.92 5.54
CA ASN A 74 17.37 15.62 6.74
C ASN A 74 17.45 17.13 6.50
N ASN A 75 16.32 17.81 6.48
CA ASN A 75 16.25 19.25 6.17
C ASN A 75 16.78 20.14 7.31
N LEU A 76 16.96 19.61 8.52
CA LEU A 76 17.49 20.36 9.66
C LEU A 76 19.02 20.31 9.72
N SER A 77 19.60 19.13 9.46
CA SER A 77 21.04 18.90 9.54
C SER A 77 21.75 18.89 8.18
N GLY A 78 21.00 18.84 7.08
CA GLY A 78 21.53 18.73 5.72
C GLY A 78 22.08 17.35 5.35
N ARG A 79 22.02 16.37 6.26
CA ARG A 79 22.57 15.02 6.05
C ARG A 79 21.69 14.20 5.11
N THR A 80 22.33 13.28 4.38
CA THR A 80 21.65 12.31 3.53
C THR A 80 21.96 10.90 4.00
N HIS A 81 20.94 10.10 4.30
CA HIS A 81 21.06 8.70 4.70
C HIS A 81 20.32 7.79 3.73
N ALA A 82 20.82 6.57 3.59
CA ALA A 82 20.05 5.51 2.94
C ALA A 82 18.86 5.09 3.81
N TYR A 83 17.79 4.62 3.19
CA TYR A 83 16.66 4.03 3.89
C TYR A 83 16.23 2.72 3.22
N LEU A 84 15.55 1.89 4.01
CA LEU A 84 14.73 0.77 3.56
C LEU A 84 13.30 1.04 4.03
N LEU A 85 12.34 1.00 3.11
CA LEU A 85 10.92 1.21 3.38
C LEU A 85 10.13 0.00 2.89
N SER A 86 9.28 -0.56 3.75
CA SER A 86 8.25 -1.52 3.35
C SER A 86 6.91 -0.79 3.25
N THR A 87 6.35 -0.67 2.05
CA THR A 87 4.99 -0.15 1.92
C THR A 87 4.01 -1.25 2.33
N PRO A 88 3.00 -0.96 3.19
CA PRO A 88 1.94 -1.93 3.43
C PRO A 88 1.26 -2.23 2.11
N THR A 89 1.20 -3.51 1.71
CA THR A 89 0.28 -3.95 0.67
C THR A 89 -1.11 -3.48 1.08
N PRO A 90 -1.90 -2.84 0.19
CA PRO A 90 -3.24 -2.42 0.54
C PRO A 90 -3.96 -3.64 1.14
N ALA A 91 -4.39 -3.54 2.39
CA ALA A 91 -5.22 -4.56 2.99
C ALA A 91 -6.42 -4.67 2.05
N VAL A 92 -6.60 -5.84 1.43
CA VAL A 92 -7.73 -6.11 0.54
C VAL A 92 -8.97 -5.65 1.31
N PRO A 93 -9.67 -4.59 0.84
CA PRO A 93 -10.91 -4.21 1.48
C PRO A 93 -11.81 -5.43 1.35
N GLU A 94 -12.39 -5.92 2.44
CA GLU A 94 -13.25 -7.10 2.38
C GLU A 94 -14.74 -6.71 2.28
N PRO A 95 -15.29 -6.26 1.13
CA PRO A 95 -16.71 -6.45 0.85
C PRO A 95 -17.04 -7.93 0.61
N GLU A 96 -16.08 -8.69 0.08
CA GLU A 96 -16.27 -10.02 -0.49
C GLU A 96 -16.22 -11.13 0.57
N THR A 97 -15.39 -10.99 1.62
CA THR A 97 -15.31 -11.96 2.72
C THR A 97 -16.61 -12.03 3.51
N TRP A 98 -17.27 -10.88 3.76
CA TRP A 98 -18.60 -10.87 4.36
C TRP A 98 -19.65 -11.48 3.42
N ALA A 99 -19.59 -11.20 2.12
CA ALA A 99 -20.50 -11.80 1.15
C ALA A 99 -20.36 -13.33 1.12
N MET A 100 -19.13 -13.85 1.15
CA MET A 100 -18.83 -15.29 1.18
C MET A 100 -19.22 -15.94 2.51
N LEU A 101 -18.97 -15.27 3.64
CA LEU A 101 -19.41 -15.73 4.97
C LEU A 101 -20.93 -15.77 5.07
N LEU A 102 -21.62 -14.71 4.64
CA LEU A 102 -23.08 -14.65 4.65
C LEU A 102 -23.70 -15.67 3.70
N ALA A 103 -23.11 -15.89 2.52
CA ALA A 103 -23.52 -16.94 1.60
C ALA A 103 -23.36 -18.33 2.24
N GLY A 104 -22.22 -18.61 2.88
CA GLY A 104 -21.96 -19.87 3.57
C GLY A 104 -22.93 -20.13 4.74
N LEU A 105 -23.15 -19.12 5.60
CA LEU A 105 -24.10 -19.21 6.72
C LEU A 105 -25.55 -19.35 6.24
N GLY A 106 -25.92 -18.65 5.15
CA GLY A 106 -27.22 -18.78 4.50
C GLY A 106 -27.47 -20.21 3.99
N TRP A 107 -26.47 -20.81 3.34
CA TRP A 107 -26.53 -22.20 2.88
C TRP A 107 -26.70 -23.20 4.03
N LEU A 108 -25.93 -23.05 5.11
CA LEU A 108 -26.06 -23.91 6.29
C LEU A 108 -27.44 -23.79 6.94
N GLY A 109 -27.98 -22.58 7.02
CA GLY A 109 -29.33 -22.33 7.55
C GLY A 109 -30.43 -22.98 6.69
N VAL A 110 -30.36 -22.87 5.36
CA VAL A 110 -31.33 -23.49 4.45
C VAL A 110 -31.23 -25.02 4.47
N ALA A 111 -30.00 -25.57 4.48
CA ALA A 111 -29.77 -27.01 4.55
C ALA A 111 -30.27 -27.61 5.88
N GLY A 112 -30.04 -26.92 7.01
CA GLY A 112 -30.54 -27.32 8.32
C GLY A 112 -32.07 -27.34 8.41
N ARG A 113 -32.75 -26.33 7.84
CA ARG A 113 -34.23 -26.26 7.81
C ARG A 113 -34.86 -27.38 6.97
N ARG A 114 -34.21 -27.80 5.88
CA ARG A 114 -34.69 -28.90 5.03
C ARG A 114 -34.62 -30.25 5.74
N ARG A 115 -33.58 -30.48 6.56
CA ARG A 115 -33.45 -31.70 7.36
C ARG A 115 -34.51 -31.82 8.46
N ASN A 116 -34.85 -30.73 9.14
CA ASN A 116 -35.82 -30.78 10.24
C ASN A 116 -37.28 -30.98 9.77
N ARG A 117 -37.62 -30.58 8.54
CA ARG A 117 -38.97 -30.79 7.97
C ARG A 117 -39.23 -32.22 7.49
N ALA A 118 -38.18 -32.95 7.11
CA ALA A 118 -38.29 -34.34 6.67
C ALA A 118 -38.43 -35.34 7.84
N GLY A 119 -38.08 -34.95 9.07
CA GLY A 119 -38.20 -35.80 10.26
C GLY A 119 -39.50 -35.63 11.07
N GLY A 120 -40.34 -34.66 10.72
CA GLY A 120 -41.54 -34.27 11.50
C GLY A 120 -42.86 -34.91 11.06
N GLN A 121 -42.86 -35.90 10.16
CA GLN A 121 -44.08 -36.58 9.68
C GLN A 121 -44.17 -38.06 10.08
N ALA A 122 -43.45 -38.49 11.13
CA ALA A 122 -43.61 -39.82 11.71
C ALA A 122 -44.06 -39.70 13.17
N ALA A 123 -45.36 -39.47 13.36
CA ALA A 123 -46.10 -39.74 14.60
C ALA A 123 -47.57 -39.96 14.24
#